data_AF-A0A3D2TWT5-F1
#
_entry.id   AF-A0A3D2TWT5-F1
#
_cell.length_a   1.000
_cell.length_b   1.000
_cell.length_c   1.000
_cell.angle_alpha   90.00
_cell.angle_beta   90.00
_cell.angle_gamma   90.00
#
_symmetry.space_group_name_H-M   'P 1'
#
loop_
_entity.id
_entity.type
_entity.pdbx_description
1 polymer ?
#
loop_
_entity_poly.entity_id
_entity_poly.type
_entity_poly.pdbx_seq_one_letter_code
_entity_poly.pdbx_strand_id
1 'polypeptide(L)'
;MKKEHDVRIDRTKLHPWLDYKLTVLLKKCAKKKIYLIITEGFRTKEHQDELYAQGRTSPGKIVTNSKGSNYASQHMWGIAFDIAIKYKKDLYDPATIKKVAKIAKKIGLAWGGDWKSFVDTPHFYLPKWGSTATELKRTYKTPEMFKKSWTKRVVRDKGLLLWKATSKLTGSHLRIPKGAKVEVLFVSSKSWYAKVRYKGKVGHVNKKFIE
;
A
#
# COMPACT_ATOMS: atom_id res chain seq x y z
N MET A 1 2.45 -29.17 5.86
CA MET A 1 2.68 -27.71 6.00
C MET A 1 1.63 -26.94 5.21
N LYS A 2 0.87 -26.02 5.83
CA LYS A 2 -0.14 -25.22 5.11
C LYS A 2 0.54 -24.27 4.11
N LYS A 3 0.19 -24.38 2.84
CA LYS A 3 0.80 -23.60 1.74
C LYS A 3 0.14 -22.22 1.62
N GLU A 4 0.27 -21.40 2.67
CA GLU A 4 -0.40 -20.11 2.78
C GLU A 4 0.50 -19.02 3.34
N HIS A 5 0.19 -17.78 2.99
CA HIS A 5 0.81 -16.60 3.57
C HIS A 5 0.40 -16.42 5.04
N ASP A 6 1.16 -15.63 5.78
CA ASP A 6 0.84 -15.18 7.13
C ASP A 6 0.73 -13.65 7.08
N VAL A 7 -0.41 -13.09 7.46
CA VAL A 7 -0.67 -11.65 7.38
C VAL A 7 -0.97 -11.14 8.78
N ARG A 8 -0.01 -10.48 9.41
CA ARG A 8 -0.07 -10.07 10.83
C ARG A 8 -0.46 -8.60 11.03
N ILE A 9 -1.00 -7.98 9.99
CA ILE A 9 -1.32 -6.56 9.96
C ILE A 9 -2.81 -6.35 9.72
N ASP A 10 -3.34 -5.25 10.26
CA ASP A 10 -4.66 -4.77 9.86
C ASP A 10 -4.58 -4.08 8.49
N ARG A 11 -5.01 -4.82 7.46
CA ARG A 11 -5.00 -4.34 6.07
C ARG A 11 -5.95 -3.17 5.80
N THR A 12 -6.95 -2.94 6.66
CA THR A 12 -7.89 -1.82 6.51
C THR A 12 -7.22 -0.47 6.80
N LYS A 13 -6.06 -0.49 7.48
CA LYS A 13 -5.24 0.70 7.74
C LYS A 13 -4.28 1.02 6.60
N LEU A 14 -4.18 0.18 5.57
CA LEU A 14 -3.38 0.46 4.38
C LEU A 14 -4.16 1.30 3.37
N HIS A 15 -3.45 2.12 2.60
CA HIS A 15 -4.03 2.81 1.46
C HIS A 15 -4.67 1.78 0.52
N PRO A 16 -5.89 2.00 -0.02
CA PRO A 16 -6.60 1.00 -0.84
C PRO A 16 -5.77 0.47 -2.01
N TRP A 17 -4.94 1.32 -2.60
CA TRP A 17 -4.00 0.91 -3.64
C TRP A 17 -2.93 -0.06 -3.15
N LEU A 18 -2.33 0.20 -1.99
CA LEU A 18 -1.29 -0.67 -1.42
C LEU A 18 -1.91 -2.01 -1.06
N ASP A 19 -3.08 -1.99 -0.42
CA ASP A 19 -3.85 -3.18 -0.09
C ASP A 19 -4.12 -4.04 -1.35
N TYR A 20 -4.61 -3.42 -2.43
CA TYR A 20 -4.80 -4.11 -3.72
C TYR A 20 -3.49 -4.71 -4.26
N LYS A 21 -2.39 -3.96 -4.21
CA LYS A 21 -1.07 -4.41 -4.69
C LYS A 21 -0.53 -5.55 -3.84
N LEU A 22 -0.71 -5.52 -2.53
CA LEU A 22 -0.37 -6.60 -1.62
C LEU A 22 -1.14 -7.87 -1.97
N THR A 23 -2.45 -7.79 -2.21
CA THR A 23 -3.23 -8.96 -2.69
C THR A 23 -2.66 -9.54 -3.98
N VAL A 24 -2.29 -8.69 -4.94
CA VAL A 24 -1.69 -9.15 -6.21
C VAL A 24 -0.31 -9.77 -5.98
N LEU A 25 0.51 -9.20 -5.07
CA LEU A 25 1.83 -9.71 -4.72
C LEU A 25 1.72 -11.11 -4.11
N LEU A 26 0.89 -11.28 -3.08
CA LEU A 26 0.65 -12.56 -2.41
C LEU A 26 0.25 -13.63 -3.44
N LYS A 27 -0.75 -13.34 -4.28
CA LYS A 27 -1.17 -14.26 -5.36
C LYS A 27 -0.03 -14.64 -6.31
N LYS A 28 0.82 -13.69 -6.72
CA LYS A 28 1.95 -13.97 -7.63
C LYS A 28 3.07 -14.75 -6.94
N CYS A 29 3.33 -14.49 -5.66
CA CYS A 29 4.31 -15.23 -4.86
C CYS A 29 3.86 -16.66 -4.61
N ALA A 30 2.58 -16.88 -4.25
CA ALA A 30 1.99 -18.22 -4.08
C ALA A 30 2.14 -19.08 -5.34
N LYS A 31 1.91 -18.52 -6.53
CA LYS A 31 2.13 -19.22 -7.81
C LYS A 31 3.58 -19.68 -8.03
N LYS A 32 4.53 -19.02 -7.38
CA LYS A 32 5.95 -19.37 -7.40
C LYS A 32 6.39 -20.16 -6.16
N LYS A 33 5.43 -20.63 -5.34
CA LYS A 33 5.66 -21.34 -4.07
C LYS A 33 6.51 -20.52 -3.09
N ILE A 34 6.42 -19.19 -3.15
CA ILE A 34 7.03 -18.27 -2.19
C ILE A 34 5.91 -17.78 -1.26
N TYR A 35 5.97 -18.18 0.01
CA TYR A 35 5.01 -17.75 1.03
C TYR A 35 5.63 -16.66 1.88
N LEU A 36 4.84 -15.66 2.22
CA LEU A 36 5.30 -14.44 2.88
C LEU A 36 4.66 -14.35 4.26
N ILE A 37 5.38 -13.77 5.20
CA ILE A 37 4.85 -13.19 6.41
C ILE A 37 4.80 -11.68 6.17
N ILE A 38 3.63 -11.04 6.33
CA ILE A 38 3.53 -9.58 6.33
C ILE A 38 3.67 -9.14 7.78
N THR A 39 4.83 -8.58 8.12
CA THR A 39 5.25 -8.33 9.50
C THR A 39 4.81 -6.96 9.97
N GLU A 40 4.94 -5.94 9.12
CA GLU A 40 4.63 -4.55 9.45
C GLU A 40 3.72 -3.93 8.39
N GLY A 41 2.87 -3.00 8.83
CA GLY A 41 1.86 -2.33 8.00
C GLY A 41 1.74 -0.86 8.40
N PHE A 42 0.53 -0.41 8.72
CA PHE A 42 0.34 0.95 9.25
C PHE A 42 0.90 1.07 10.67
N ARG A 43 1.60 2.17 10.94
CA ARG A 43 2.22 2.47 12.24
C ARG A 43 1.69 3.77 12.82
N THR A 44 1.26 3.75 14.09
CA THR A 44 0.81 4.95 14.79
C THR A 44 1.99 5.86 15.17
N LYS A 45 1.70 7.08 15.60
CA LYS A 45 2.71 8.01 16.11
C LYS A 45 3.40 7.44 17.34
N GLU A 46 2.62 6.91 18.27
CA GLU A 46 3.07 6.37 19.55
C GLU A 46 4.03 5.19 19.33
N HIS A 47 3.64 4.25 18.46
CA HIS A 47 4.50 3.13 18.10
C HIS A 47 5.79 3.61 17.40
N GLN A 48 5.72 4.65 16.55
CA GLN A 48 6.93 5.20 15.93
C GLN A 48 7.86 5.87 16.95
N ASP A 49 7.32 6.50 17.98
CA ASP A 49 8.08 7.08 19.09
C ASP A 49 8.73 5.98 19.96
N GLU A 50 8.02 4.87 20.22
CA GLU A 50 8.58 3.68 20.87
C GLU A 50 9.77 3.08 20.10
N LEU A 51 9.65 2.94 18.78
CA LEU A 51 10.76 2.48 17.93
C LEU A 51 11.92 3.47 17.91
N TYR A 52 11.65 4.78 18.00
CA TYR A 52 12.69 5.80 18.05
C TYR A 52 13.46 5.76 19.38
N ALA A 53 12.80 5.39 20.48
CA ALA A 53 13.42 5.23 21.80
C ALA A 53 14.44 4.07 21.85
N GLN A 54 14.28 3.02 21.03
CA GLN A 54 15.20 1.87 21.01
C GLN A 54 16.63 2.27 20.62
N GLY A 55 17.59 1.80 21.42
CA GLY A 55 19.01 2.15 21.31
C GLY A 55 19.33 3.58 21.71
N ARG A 56 18.36 4.32 22.29
CA ARG A 56 18.53 5.69 22.79
C ARG A 56 18.12 5.79 24.25
N THR A 57 16.82 5.70 24.53
CA THR A 57 16.23 5.76 25.88
C THR A 57 15.64 4.42 26.30
N SER A 58 15.67 3.40 25.43
CA SER A 58 15.29 2.03 25.72
C SER A 58 16.32 1.07 25.12
N PRO A 59 16.54 -0.13 25.71
CA PRO A 59 17.47 -1.12 25.15
C PRO A 59 17.11 -1.55 23.72
N GLY A 60 18.11 -1.95 22.94
CA GLY A 60 17.94 -2.46 21.58
C GLY A 60 18.81 -1.75 20.54
N LYS A 61 18.71 -2.18 19.29
CA LYS A 61 19.38 -1.50 18.16
C LYS A 61 18.53 -0.32 17.71
N ILE A 62 19.18 0.73 17.21
CA ILE A 62 18.47 1.81 16.54
C ILE A 62 17.85 1.26 15.25
N VAL A 63 16.51 1.26 15.18
CA VAL A 63 15.73 0.77 14.02
C VAL A 63 15.09 1.90 13.21
N THR A 64 15.14 3.13 13.71
CA THR A 64 14.64 4.33 13.03
C THR A 64 15.39 5.58 13.49
N ASN A 65 15.49 6.56 12.58
CA ASN A 65 16.03 7.89 12.86
C ASN A 65 14.96 8.97 13.01
N SER A 66 13.68 8.60 12.94
CA SER A 66 12.57 9.56 12.93
C SER A 66 11.63 9.36 14.11
N LYS A 67 11.40 10.45 14.86
CA LYS A 67 10.29 10.58 15.82
C LYS A 67 8.95 10.50 15.08
N GLY A 68 7.93 9.98 15.77
CA GLY A 68 6.56 9.90 15.27
C GLY A 68 5.99 11.26 14.90
N SER A 69 6.29 12.31 15.67
CA SER A 69 5.82 13.68 15.39
C SER A 69 6.23 14.25 14.02
N ASN A 70 7.28 13.71 13.39
CA ASN A 70 7.74 14.16 12.08
C ASN A 70 7.04 13.43 10.90
N TYR A 71 6.22 12.42 11.17
CA TYR A 71 5.52 11.62 10.14
C TYR A 71 6.43 11.18 8.98
N ALA A 72 7.70 10.89 9.25
CA ALA A 72 8.69 10.66 8.18
C ALA A 72 8.69 9.21 7.67
N SER A 73 8.16 8.27 8.46
CA SER A 73 8.05 6.86 8.08
C SER A 73 6.86 6.63 7.14
N GLN A 74 7.08 5.92 6.03
CA GLN A 74 6.04 5.58 5.05
C GLN A 74 4.93 4.68 5.64
N HIS A 75 5.23 3.90 6.69
CA HIS A 75 4.25 3.10 7.43
C HIS A 75 3.17 3.96 8.08
N MET A 76 3.53 5.16 8.55
CA MET A 76 2.58 6.08 9.19
C MET A 76 1.55 6.62 8.22
N TRP A 77 1.82 6.55 6.91
CA TRP A 77 0.90 6.97 5.87
C TRP A 77 0.10 5.80 5.29
N GLY A 78 0.32 4.57 5.77
CA GLY A 78 -0.33 3.37 5.25
C GLY A 78 0.06 3.05 3.80
N ILE A 79 1.21 3.54 3.32
CA ILE A 79 1.69 3.32 1.95
C ILE A 79 2.87 2.34 1.85
N ALA A 80 3.23 1.70 2.97
CA ALA A 80 4.27 0.69 3.04
C ALA A 80 3.87 -0.53 3.88
N PHE A 81 4.58 -1.63 3.65
CA PHE A 81 4.54 -2.86 4.44
C PHE A 81 5.90 -3.55 4.40
N ASP A 82 6.19 -4.35 5.43
CA ASP A 82 7.39 -5.17 5.47
C ASP A 82 7.06 -6.66 5.34
N ILE A 83 8.01 -7.42 4.82
CA ILE A 83 7.87 -8.87 4.65
C ILE A 83 8.98 -9.66 5.35
N ALA A 84 8.65 -10.90 5.68
CA ALA A 84 9.58 -11.99 5.86
C ALA A 84 9.19 -13.17 4.95
N ILE A 85 10.11 -14.11 4.74
CA ILE A 85 9.91 -15.30 3.93
C ILE A 85 9.49 -16.46 4.83
N LYS A 86 8.24 -16.90 4.67
CA LYS A 86 7.72 -18.04 5.42
C LYS A 86 8.39 -19.33 4.93
N TYR A 87 8.71 -20.23 5.86
CA TYR A 87 9.35 -21.54 5.60
C TYR A 87 10.81 -21.48 5.14
N LYS A 88 11.50 -20.36 5.39
CA LYS A 88 12.97 -20.30 5.35
C LYS A 88 13.52 -20.31 6.76
N LYS A 89 14.70 -20.93 6.94
CA LYS A 89 15.47 -20.86 8.19
C LYS A 89 15.83 -19.40 8.50
N ASP A 90 16.31 -18.69 7.49
CA ASP A 90 16.47 -17.24 7.51
C ASP A 90 15.21 -16.58 6.96
N LEU A 91 14.39 -16.02 7.86
CA LEU A 91 13.18 -15.29 7.51
C LEU A 91 13.45 -14.06 6.63
N TYR A 92 14.67 -13.54 6.63
CA TYR A 92 15.07 -12.36 5.87
C TYR A 92 16.07 -12.68 4.74
N ASP A 93 16.08 -13.92 4.26
CA ASP A 93 16.93 -14.40 3.15
C ASP A 93 16.98 -13.39 1.98
N PRO A 94 18.10 -12.66 1.79
CA PRO A 94 18.19 -11.57 0.82
C PRO A 94 17.95 -12.03 -0.62
N ALA A 95 18.38 -13.24 -0.96
CA ALA A 95 18.20 -13.79 -2.31
C ALA A 95 16.72 -14.03 -2.62
N THR A 96 15.94 -14.50 -1.64
CA THR A 96 14.50 -14.71 -1.82
C THR A 96 13.72 -13.40 -1.77
N ILE A 97 14.06 -12.47 -0.87
CA ILE A 97 13.47 -11.13 -0.86
C ILE A 97 13.70 -10.42 -2.19
N LYS A 98 14.91 -10.49 -2.78
CA LYS A 98 15.20 -9.92 -4.11
C LYS A 98 14.33 -10.54 -5.21
N LYS A 99 13.98 -11.83 -5.13
CA LYS A 99 13.02 -12.47 -6.05
C LYS A 99 11.60 -11.90 -5.85
N VAL A 100 11.17 -11.70 -4.61
CA VAL A 100 9.88 -11.05 -4.30
C VAL A 100 9.87 -9.61 -4.82
N ALA A 101 10.96 -8.88 -4.66
CA ALA A 101 11.09 -7.51 -5.14
C ALA A 101 10.96 -7.39 -6.66
N LYS A 102 11.51 -8.33 -7.43
CA LYS A 102 11.28 -8.40 -8.89
C LYS A 102 9.80 -8.59 -9.23
N ILE A 103 9.04 -9.34 -8.43
CA ILE A 103 7.59 -9.53 -8.62
C ILE A 103 6.83 -8.25 -8.24
N ALA A 104 7.18 -7.65 -7.10
CA ALA A 104 6.59 -6.42 -6.57
C ALA A 104 6.77 -5.25 -7.56
N LYS A 105 7.97 -5.08 -8.11
CA LYS A 105 8.27 -4.05 -9.13
C LYS A 105 7.44 -4.20 -10.39
N LYS A 106 7.24 -5.43 -10.88
CA LYS A 106 6.35 -5.70 -12.05
C LYS A 106 4.89 -5.32 -11.82
N ILE A 107 4.47 -5.21 -10.56
CA ILE A 107 3.13 -4.73 -10.23
C ILE A 107 3.14 -3.28 -9.74
N GLY A 108 4.24 -2.54 -9.84
CA GLY A 108 4.31 -1.12 -9.51
C GLY A 108 4.45 -0.80 -8.03
N LEU A 109 4.99 -1.72 -7.23
CA LEU A 109 5.55 -1.40 -5.91
C LEU A 109 7.04 -1.08 -6.06
N ALA A 110 7.57 -0.27 -5.16
CA ALA A 110 9.01 -0.08 -4.98
C ALA A 110 9.52 -0.88 -3.77
N TRP A 111 10.83 -0.96 -3.63
CA TRP A 111 11.52 -1.81 -2.66
C TRP A 111 12.62 -1.02 -1.95
N GLY A 112 12.66 -1.06 -0.62
CA GLY A 112 13.67 -0.37 0.20
C GLY A 112 15.08 -0.93 0.01
N GLY A 113 15.21 -2.15 -0.51
CA GLY A 113 16.50 -2.72 -0.90
C GLY A 113 17.16 -2.03 -2.11
N ASP A 114 16.44 -1.16 -2.84
CA ASP A 114 17.00 -0.34 -3.92
C ASP A 114 17.49 1.04 -3.43
N TRP A 115 17.36 1.38 -2.13
CA TRP A 115 17.82 2.67 -1.59
C TRP A 115 19.36 2.76 -1.52
N LYS A 116 19.92 3.97 -1.59
CA LYS A 116 21.38 4.21 -1.56
C LYS A 116 21.95 4.26 -0.14
N SER A 117 21.14 4.63 0.85
CA SER A 117 21.47 4.66 2.27
C SER A 117 20.25 4.22 3.06
N PHE A 118 20.47 3.69 4.26
CA PHE A 118 19.44 3.02 5.07
C PHE A 118 18.72 1.91 4.29
N VAL A 119 19.48 1.06 3.61
CA VAL A 119 18.94 -0.07 2.83
C VAL A 119 18.06 -0.96 3.71
N ASP A 120 16.77 -1.01 3.37
CA ASP A 120 15.76 -1.72 4.15
C ASP A 120 15.12 -2.81 3.28
N THR A 121 15.70 -4.02 3.34
CA THR A 121 15.32 -5.11 2.42
C THR A 121 13.94 -5.71 2.69
N PRO A 122 13.40 -5.77 3.93
CA PRO A 122 12.00 -6.13 4.15
C PRO A 122 10.98 -5.17 3.53
N HIS A 123 11.36 -3.92 3.24
CA HIS A 123 10.43 -2.81 3.03
C HIS A 123 9.90 -2.67 1.60
N PHE A 124 8.57 -2.56 1.46
CA PHE A 124 7.88 -2.35 0.18
C PHE A 124 6.87 -1.22 0.28
N TYR A 125 6.80 -0.37 -0.75
CA TYR A 125 5.97 0.84 -0.71
C TYR A 125 5.38 1.23 -2.06
N LEU A 126 4.40 2.14 -2.04
CA LEU A 126 3.88 2.80 -3.24
C LEU A 126 4.80 3.95 -3.66
N PRO A 127 5.45 3.89 -4.84
CA PRO A 127 6.36 4.95 -5.29
C PRO A 127 5.64 6.23 -5.74
N LYS A 128 4.30 6.26 -5.73
CA LYS A 128 3.48 7.40 -6.19
C LYS A 128 3.86 8.70 -5.49
N TRP A 129 4.28 8.64 -4.22
CA TRP A 129 4.66 9.80 -3.40
C TRP A 129 6.17 9.88 -3.11
N GLY A 130 6.99 9.20 -3.92
CA GLY A 130 8.44 9.12 -3.74
C GLY A 130 8.90 8.03 -2.75
N SER A 131 10.22 7.96 -2.55
CA SER A 131 10.88 7.04 -1.61
C SER A 131 10.89 7.54 -0.16
N THR A 132 10.32 8.72 0.10
CA THR A 132 10.20 9.32 1.45
C THR A 132 8.78 9.85 1.65
N ALA A 133 8.45 10.23 2.88
CA ALA A 133 7.18 10.88 3.19
C ALA A 133 7.11 12.38 2.85
N THR A 134 8.13 12.96 2.20
CA THR A 134 8.23 14.41 1.97
C THR A 134 7.04 14.96 1.18
N GLU A 135 6.63 14.31 0.09
CA GLU A 135 5.50 14.76 -0.72
C GLU A 135 4.17 14.67 0.03
N LEU A 136 3.99 13.59 0.81
CA LEU A 136 2.81 13.35 1.64
C LEU A 136 2.67 14.42 2.71
N LYS A 137 3.75 14.72 3.44
CA LYS A 137 3.80 15.81 4.43
C LYS A 137 3.49 17.15 3.81
N ARG A 138 4.11 17.47 2.66
CA ARG A 138 3.89 18.75 1.97
C ARG A 138 2.43 18.94 1.57
N THR A 139 1.82 17.88 1.01
CA THR A 139 0.48 17.92 0.41
C THR A 139 -0.63 17.79 1.46
N TYR A 140 -0.54 16.84 2.39
CA TYR A 140 -1.63 16.49 3.29
C TYR A 140 -1.39 16.93 4.74
N LYS A 141 -0.17 17.33 5.09
CA LYS A 141 0.29 17.69 6.45
C LYS A 141 0.31 16.50 7.42
N THR A 142 -0.79 15.76 7.57
CA THR A 142 -0.89 14.63 8.50
C THR A 142 -1.44 13.35 7.83
N PRO A 143 -1.15 12.16 8.39
CA PRO A 143 -1.72 10.91 7.92
C PRO A 143 -3.26 10.88 7.91
N GLU A 144 -3.91 11.53 8.86
CA GLU A 144 -5.37 11.58 8.99
C GLU A 144 -5.99 12.35 7.82
N MET A 145 -5.40 13.49 7.46
CA MET A 145 -5.82 14.27 6.29
C MET A 145 -5.58 13.52 4.99
N PHE A 146 -4.48 12.77 4.90
CA PHE A 146 -4.25 11.88 3.78
C PHE A 146 -5.31 10.78 3.69
N LYS A 147 -5.66 10.14 4.80
CA LYS A 147 -6.67 9.07 4.86
C LYS A 147 -8.05 9.53 4.40
N LYS A 148 -8.42 10.80 4.66
CA LYS A 148 -9.67 11.39 4.14
C LYS A 148 -9.71 11.38 2.60
N SER A 149 -8.57 11.49 1.93
CA SER A 149 -8.48 11.48 0.45
C SER A 149 -8.67 10.09 -0.18
N TRP A 150 -8.66 9.01 0.62
CA TRP A 150 -8.74 7.63 0.12
C TRP A 150 -10.14 7.28 -0.39
N THR A 151 -11.12 8.15 -0.19
CA THR A 151 -12.50 7.89 -0.56
C THR A 151 -13.12 9.10 -1.20
N LYS A 152 -13.96 8.87 -2.21
CA LYS A 152 -14.74 9.89 -2.92
C LYS A 152 -16.19 9.47 -3.01
N ARG A 153 -17.09 10.40 -3.33
CA ARG A 153 -18.50 10.12 -3.61
C ARG A 153 -18.79 10.26 -5.09
N VAL A 154 -19.70 9.41 -5.60
CA VAL A 154 -20.20 9.53 -6.96
C VAL A 154 -21.16 10.71 -7.06
N VAL A 155 -20.89 11.66 -7.96
CA VAL A 155 -21.73 12.87 -8.12
C VAL A 155 -22.65 12.83 -9.34
N ARG A 156 -22.48 11.86 -10.24
CA ARG A 156 -23.30 11.74 -11.45
C ARG A 156 -24.71 11.23 -11.14
N ASP A 157 -25.74 11.96 -11.60
CA ASP A 157 -27.16 11.64 -11.35
C ASP A 157 -27.56 10.24 -11.81
N LYS A 158 -27.18 9.86 -13.03
CA LYS A 158 -27.44 8.52 -13.58
C LYS A 158 -26.50 7.44 -13.03
N GLY A 159 -25.72 7.73 -12.00
CA GLY A 159 -24.66 6.87 -11.47
C GLY A 159 -23.49 6.64 -12.43
N LEU A 160 -22.51 5.84 -11.99
CA LEU A 160 -21.30 5.52 -12.75
C LEU A 160 -21.12 4.03 -12.98
N LEU A 161 -20.81 3.66 -14.22
CA LEU A 161 -20.38 2.30 -14.51
C LEU A 161 -18.99 2.06 -13.93
N LEU A 162 -18.85 0.96 -13.20
CA LEU A 162 -17.57 0.43 -12.72
C LEU A 162 -17.03 -0.53 -13.79
N TRP A 163 -16.18 -0.04 -14.67
CA TRP A 163 -15.62 -0.79 -15.79
C TRP A 163 -14.57 -1.82 -15.35
N LYS A 164 -14.58 -3.01 -15.95
CA LYS A 164 -13.62 -4.09 -15.61
C LYS A 164 -12.19 -3.71 -16.02
N ALA A 165 -12.05 -3.02 -17.15
CA ALA A 165 -10.78 -2.48 -17.64
C ALA A 165 -10.93 -1.02 -18.08
N THR A 166 -9.83 -0.41 -18.51
CA THR A 166 -9.83 0.91 -19.14
C THR A 166 -10.49 0.88 -20.52
N SER A 167 -10.42 -0.27 -21.21
CA SER A 167 -11.22 -0.55 -22.41
C SER A 167 -12.66 -0.91 -22.02
N LYS A 168 -13.61 -0.15 -22.57
CA LYS A 168 -15.06 -0.36 -22.33
C LYS A 168 -15.59 -1.67 -22.93
N LEU A 169 -14.86 -2.26 -23.89
CA LEU A 169 -15.22 -3.53 -24.52
C LEU A 169 -15.25 -4.70 -23.53
N THR A 170 -14.54 -4.58 -22.41
CA THR A 170 -14.52 -5.61 -21.35
C THR A 170 -15.80 -5.65 -20.50
N GLY A 171 -16.71 -4.70 -20.72
CA GLY A 171 -17.93 -4.55 -19.95
C GLY A 171 -17.72 -3.95 -18.56
N SER A 172 -18.81 -3.89 -17.79
CA SER A 172 -18.81 -3.34 -16.44
C SER A 172 -19.15 -4.41 -15.40
N HIS A 173 -18.77 -4.15 -14.16
CA HIS A 173 -19.17 -4.97 -13.02
C HIS A 173 -20.59 -4.64 -12.56
N LEU A 174 -20.88 -3.35 -12.45
CA LEU A 174 -22.13 -2.80 -11.94
C LEU A 174 -22.18 -1.29 -12.20
N ARG A 175 -23.32 -0.68 -11.90
CA ARG A 175 -23.48 0.78 -11.79
C ARG A 175 -23.46 1.19 -10.33
N ILE A 176 -22.62 2.16 -10.00
CA ILE A 176 -22.50 2.79 -8.69
C ILE A 176 -23.50 3.96 -8.63
N PRO A 177 -24.43 4.00 -7.66
CA PRO A 177 -25.43 5.05 -7.58
C PRO A 177 -24.82 6.40 -7.13
N LYS A 178 -25.53 7.51 -7.40
CA LYS A 178 -25.18 8.84 -6.88
C LYS A 178 -25.06 8.79 -5.34
N GLY A 179 -24.13 9.57 -4.79
CA GLY A 179 -23.88 9.69 -3.35
C GLY A 179 -23.09 8.52 -2.75
N ALA A 180 -22.98 7.39 -3.45
CA ALA A 180 -22.24 6.24 -2.96
C ALA A 180 -20.75 6.57 -2.79
N LYS A 181 -20.21 6.14 -1.65
CA LYS A 181 -18.80 6.24 -1.31
C LYS A 181 -18.01 5.14 -2.00
N VAL A 182 -16.89 5.50 -2.62
CA VAL A 182 -15.95 4.58 -3.27
C VAL A 182 -14.56 4.76 -2.69
N GLU A 183 -13.81 3.68 -2.56
CA GLU A 183 -12.38 3.74 -2.20
C GLU A 183 -11.57 4.04 -3.46
N VAL A 184 -10.71 5.05 -3.39
CA VAL A 184 -9.85 5.47 -4.49
C VAL A 184 -8.52 4.76 -4.35
N LEU A 185 -8.22 3.90 -5.33
CA LEU A 185 -6.91 3.26 -5.42
C LEU A 185 -5.95 4.20 -6.17
N PHE A 186 -6.39 4.73 -7.30
CA PHE A 186 -5.54 5.54 -8.15
C PHE A 186 -6.36 6.49 -9.00
N VAL A 187 -5.97 7.76 -9.06
CA VAL A 187 -6.52 8.72 -10.03
C VAL A 187 -5.47 8.93 -11.11
N SER A 188 -5.84 8.68 -12.37
CA SER A 188 -4.93 8.91 -13.49
C SER A 188 -4.78 10.40 -13.77
N SER A 189 -3.54 10.90 -13.80
CA SER A 189 -3.25 12.25 -14.28
C SER A 189 -3.42 12.36 -15.79
N LYS A 190 -3.05 11.31 -16.53
CA LYS A 190 -2.98 11.30 -18.00
C LYS A 190 -4.22 10.78 -18.73
N SER A 191 -5.17 10.19 -18.00
CA SER A 191 -6.33 9.54 -18.62
C SER A 191 -7.64 9.88 -17.89
N TRP A 192 -8.76 9.48 -18.50
CA TRP A 192 -10.13 9.80 -18.08
C TRP A 192 -10.55 9.12 -16.77
N TYR A 193 -9.81 8.13 -16.30
CA TYR A 193 -10.28 7.21 -15.27
C TYR A 193 -9.63 7.41 -13.90
N ALA A 194 -10.39 7.02 -12.88
CA ALA A 194 -9.86 6.64 -11.58
C ALA A 194 -10.12 5.14 -11.39
N LYS A 195 -9.15 4.43 -10.81
CA LYS A 195 -9.32 3.07 -10.34
C LYS A 195 -9.87 3.12 -8.92
N VAL A 196 -11.00 2.46 -8.70
CA VAL A 196 -11.72 2.49 -7.43
C VAL A 196 -12.13 1.09 -6.99
N ARG A 197 -12.45 0.94 -5.71
CA ARG A 197 -13.10 -0.23 -5.15
C ARG A 197 -14.49 0.13 -4.62
N TYR A 198 -15.46 -0.69 -4.95
CA TYR A 198 -16.83 -0.58 -4.46
C TYR A 198 -17.44 -1.97 -4.29
N LYS A 199 -18.01 -2.24 -3.11
CA LYS A 199 -18.58 -3.56 -2.73
C LYS A 199 -17.67 -4.74 -3.10
N GLY A 200 -16.39 -4.63 -2.71
CA GLY A 200 -15.35 -5.65 -2.98
C GLY A 200 -14.84 -5.74 -4.42
N LYS A 201 -15.48 -5.06 -5.39
CA LYS A 201 -15.07 -5.08 -6.79
C LYS A 201 -14.13 -3.92 -7.10
N VAL A 202 -13.04 -4.20 -7.80
CA VAL A 202 -12.06 -3.20 -8.23
C VAL A 202 -12.19 -2.97 -9.72
N GLY A 203 -12.40 -1.72 -10.12
CA GLY A 203 -12.58 -1.35 -11.53
C GLY A 203 -12.25 0.10 -11.79
N HIS A 204 -12.69 0.62 -12.92
CA HIS A 204 -12.40 1.97 -13.39
C HIS A 204 -13.70 2.78 -13.53
N VAL A 205 -13.68 4.01 -13.04
CA VAL A 205 -14.78 4.98 -13.19
C VAL A 205 -14.23 6.25 -13.83
N ASN A 206 -15.11 7.05 -14.44
CA ASN A 206 -14.67 8.33 -14.99
C ASN A 206 -14.38 9.30 -13.83
N LYS A 207 -13.13 9.79 -13.77
CA LYS A 207 -12.62 10.56 -12.62
C LYS A 207 -13.36 11.88 -12.41
N LYS A 208 -13.98 12.44 -13.46
CA LYS A 208 -14.69 13.72 -13.38
C LYS A 208 -16.01 13.65 -12.60
N PHE A 209 -16.44 12.45 -12.22
CA PHE A 209 -17.71 12.23 -11.53
C PHE A 209 -17.53 11.65 -10.13
N ILE A 210 -16.33 11.78 -9.57
CA ILE A 210 -16.04 11.41 -8.18
C ILE A 210 -15.38 12.58 -7.43
N GLU A 211 -15.96 12.96 -6.31
CA GLU A 211 -15.53 14.11 -5.49
C GLU A 211 -15.16 13.70 -4.08
#